data_AF-A0A1I0TTE4-F1
#
_entry.id   AF-A0A1I0TTE4-F1
#
_cell.length_a   1.000
_cell.length_b   1.000
_cell.length_c   1.000
_cell.angle_alpha   90.00
_cell.angle_beta   90.00
_cell.angle_gamma   90.00
#
_symmetry.space_group_name_H-M   'P 1'
#
loop_
_entity.id
_entity.type
_entity.pdbx_description
1 polymer ?
#
loop_
_entity_poly.entity_id
_entity_poly.type
_entity_poly.pdbx_seq_one_letter_code
_entity_poly.pdbx_strand_id
1 'polypeptide(L)'
;MERKNKQVGRPFLKDGKRNKRLSVRFSEEEFIFILSLEKLLGLKRTDIIRKRVLEVNVALIFDGRSVLASIDQIGLELSRTGNNINQLAKYANILNKQRVLSPVIFTRYSKELDKHSLLLKNLNLEIKKILKLMGS
;
A
#
# COMPACT_ATOMS: atom_id res chain seq x y z
N MET A 1 -21.56 -4.27 50.47
CA MET A 1 -20.44 -5.13 50.01
C MET A 1 -20.36 -5.04 48.49
N GLU A 2 -19.46 -4.20 47.98
CA GLU A 2 -19.30 -3.91 46.55
C GLU A 2 -18.68 -5.09 45.78
N ARG A 3 -19.26 -5.42 44.63
CA ARG A 3 -18.74 -6.43 43.69
C ARG A 3 -17.68 -5.79 42.79
N LYS A 4 -16.40 -6.15 42.99
CA LYS A 4 -15.30 -5.70 42.13
C LYS A 4 -15.46 -6.23 40.70
N ASN A 5 -15.52 -5.31 39.74
CA ASN A 5 -15.46 -5.56 38.30
C ASN A 5 -14.19 -6.33 37.93
N LYS A 6 -14.34 -7.55 37.40
CA LYS A 6 -13.23 -8.30 36.80
C LYS A 6 -12.86 -7.67 35.46
N GLN A 7 -11.64 -7.17 35.35
CA GLN A 7 -11.05 -6.67 34.10
C GLN A 7 -11.03 -7.78 33.04
N VAL A 8 -11.83 -7.61 31.98
CA VAL A 8 -11.84 -8.51 30.82
C VAL A 8 -10.70 -8.08 29.88
N GLY A 9 -9.47 -8.46 30.23
CA GLY A 9 -8.25 -8.05 29.52
C GLY A 9 -7.86 -8.90 28.30
N ARG A 10 -8.64 -9.93 27.93
CA ARG A 10 -8.37 -10.73 26.72
C ARG A 10 -9.66 -10.95 25.92
N PRO A 11 -9.67 -10.65 24.61
CA PRO A 11 -10.75 -11.08 23.73
C PRO A 11 -10.90 -12.60 23.80
N PHE A 12 -12.13 -13.10 23.84
CA PHE A 12 -12.41 -14.52 23.68
C PHE A 12 -11.87 -14.99 22.33
N LEU A 13 -11.06 -16.06 22.32
CA LEU A 13 -10.56 -16.65 21.09
C LEU A 13 -11.75 -17.13 20.27
N LYS A 14 -11.98 -16.50 19.11
CA LYS A 14 -12.83 -17.04 18.06
C LYS A 14 -12.02 -18.14 17.37
N ASP A 15 -12.52 -19.37 17.51
CA ASP A 15 -12.03 -20.64 16.97
C ASP A 15 -10.80 -21.32 17.60
N GLY A 16 -10.87 -22.65 17.55
CA GLY A 16 -10.05 -23.60 18.29
C GLY A 16 -8.54 -23.39 18.18
N LYS A 17 -7.86 -23.50 19.33
CA LYS A 17 -6.40 -23.38 19.43
C LYS A 17 -5.72 -24.40 18.52
N ARG A 18 -4.83 -23.92 17.65
CA ARG A 18 -3.97 -24.75 16.78
C ARG A 18 -3.06 -25.62 17.66
N ASN A 19 -3.33 -26.92 17.72
CA ASN A 19 -2.67 -27.87 18.63
C ASN A 19 -2.01 -29.06 17.90
N LYS A 20 -2.17 -29.18 16.58
CA LYS A 20 -1.52 -30.22 15.76
C LYS A 20 -0.26 -29.66 15.09
N ARG A 21 0.81 -30.47 15.08
CA ARG A 21 2.11 -30.13 14.47
C ARG A 21 2.35 -31.03 13.26
N LEU A 22 2.75 -30.43 12.15
CA LEU A 22 3.29 -31.10 10.98
C LEU A 22 4.79 -30.79 10.93
N SER A 23 5.62 -31.82 10.73
CA SER A 23 7.08 -31.69 10.62
C SER A 23 7.52 -32.19 9.25
N VAL A 24 8.25 -31.37 8.51
CA VAL A 24 8.77 -31.69 7.17
C VAL A 24 10.24 -31.26 7.14
N ARG A 25 11.08 -32.01 6.43
CA ARG A 25 12.48 -31.67 6.19
C ARG A 25 12.57 -30.96 4.83
N PHE A 26 13.40 -29.92 4.77
CA PHE A 26 13.68 -29.18 3.55
C PHE A 26 15.16 -29.35 3.20
N SER A 27 15.48 -29.30 1.90
CA SER A 27 16.84 -29.10 1.44
C SER A 27 17.35 -27.70 1.81
N GLU A 28 18.66 -27.49 1.71
CA GLU A 28 19.26 -26.18 1.99
C GLU A 28 18.75 -25.11 1.02
N GLU A 29 18.61 -25.45 -0.26
CA GLU A 29 18.07 -24.57 -1.30
C GLU A 29 16.61 -24.19 -1.03
N GLU A 30 15.78 -25.18 -0.67
CA GLU A 30 14.37 -24.96 -0.30
C GLU A 30 14.24 -24.06 0.93
N PHE A 31 15.14 -24.23 1.90
CA PHE A 31 15.15 -23.43 3.12
C PHE A 31 15.55 -21.98 2.84
N ILE A 32 16.58 -21.75 2.02
CA ILE A 32 16.99 -20.41 1.57
C ILE A 32 15.83 -19.72 0.84
N PHE A 33 15.10 -20.45 0.00
CA PHE A 33 13.93 -19.92 -0.69
C PHE A 33 12.81 -19.51 0.28
N ILE A 34 12.54 -20.29 1.33
CA ILE A 34 11.55 -19.90 2.35
C ILE A 34 11.99 -18.64 3.11
N LEU A 35 13.29 -18.49 3.39
CA LEU A 35 13.85 -17.31 4.04
C LEU A 35 13.75 -16.05 3.17
N SER A 36 13.96 -16.18 1.85
CA SER A 36 13.78 -15.05 0.93
C SER A 36 12.32 -14.60 0.87
N LEU A 37 11.37 -15.55 0.88
CA LEU A 37 9.94 -15.28 0.96
C LEU A 37 9.54 -14.58 2.27
N GLU A 38 10.09 -15.00 3.41
CA GLU A 38 9.86 -14.34 4.71
C GLU A 38 10.29 -12.87 4.66
N LYS A 39 11.46 -12.56 4.08
CA LYS A 39 11.92 -11.19 3.90
C LYS A 39 10.99 -10.41 2.95
N LEU A 40 10.66 -10.96 1.80
CA LEU A 40 9.87 -10.29 0.77
C LEU A 40 8.44 -9.98 1.23
N LEU A 41 7.76 -10.94 1.87
CA LEU A 41 6.37 -10.82 2.28
C LEU A 41 6.18 -10.21 3.68
N GLY A 42 7.22 -10.19 4.52
CA GLY A 42 7.11 -9.75 5.92
C GLY A 42 6.24 -10.67 6.78
N LEU A 43 5.95 -11.89 6.30
CA LEU A 43 5.15 -12.90 6.99
C LEU A 43 6.05 -13.94 7.64
N LYS A 44 5.61 -14.51 8.76
CA LYS A 44 6.33 -15.62 9.41
C LYS A 44 6.35 -16.83 8.48
N ARG A 45 7.50 -17.53 8.42
CA ARG A 45 7.67 -18.77 7.64
C ARG A 45 6.54 -19.80 7.83
N THR A 46 6.03 -19.96 9.05
CA THR A 46 4.96 -20.91 9.36
C THR A 46 3.60 -20.49 8.80
N ASP A 47 3.36 -19.18 8.67
CA ASP A 47 2.14 -18.65 8.08
C ASP A 47 2.21 -18.71 6.55
N ILE A 48 3.39 -18.48 5.96
CA ILE A 48 3.65 -18.67 4.52
C ILE A 48 3.37 -20.12 4.12
N ILE A 49 3.98 -21.08 4.81
CA ILE A 49 3.79 -22.52 4.54
C ILE A 49 2.32 -22.90 4.73
N ARG A 50 1.68 -22.45 5.82
CA ARG A 50 0.28 -22.80 6.10
C ARG A 50 -0.67 -22.24 5.04
N LYS A 51 -0.52 -20.97 4.66
CA LYS A 51 -1.33 -20.36 3.59
C LYS A 51 -1.11 -21.11 2.29
N ARG A 52 0.13 -21.35 1.90
CA ARG A 52 0.44 -22.08 0.66
C ARG A 52 -0.10 -23.51 0.61
N VAL A 53 -0.17 -24.20 1.76
CA VAL A 53 -0.69 -25.58 1.85
C VAL A 53 -2.21 -25.63 1.94
N LEU A 54 -2.85 -24.68 2.63
CA LEU A 54 -4.31 -24.66 2.83
C LEU A 54 -5.06 -23.90 1.74
N GLU A 55 -4.45 -22.88 1.16
CA GLU A 55 -4.95 -22.12 0.02
C GLU A 55 -4.23 -22.68 -1.21
N VAL A 56 -4.81 -23.70 -1.86
CA VAL A 56 -4.26 -24.38 -3.05
C VAL A 56 -3.99 -23.42 -4.24
N ASN A 57 -4.37 -22.14 -4.12
CA ASN A 57 -4.21 -21.09 -5.13
C ASN A 57 -3.26 -19.94 -4.73
N VAL A 58 -2.26 -20.14 -3.87
CA VAL A 58 -1.21 -19.09 -3.70
C VAL A 58 -0.18 -19.17 -4.83
N ALA A 59 -0.65 -19.11 -6.08
CA ALA A 59 0.12 -18.53 -7.15
C ALA A 59 0.14 -17.02 -6.92
N LEU A 60 0.96 -16.52 -5.99
CA LEU A 60 1.38 -15.11 -5.92
C LEU A 60 2.40 -14.89 -4.81
N ILE A 61 3.66 -15.14 -5.16
CA ILE A 61 4.79 -14.50 -4.50
C ILE A 61 4.77 -13.05 -5.01
N PHE A 62 4.02 -12.19 -4.33
CA PHE A 62 3.94 -10.77 -4.65
C PHE A 62 5.01 -10.02 -3.86
N ASP A 63 5.89 -9.30 -4.55
CA ASP A 63 6.81 -8.35 -3.92
C ASP A 63 6.02 -7.11 -3.46
N GLY A 64 5.29 -7.25 -2.35
CA GLY A 64 4.50 -6.17 -1.77
C GLY A 64 5.32 -4.95 -1.41
N ARG A 65 6.63 -5.11 -1.16
CA ARG A 65 7.53 -3.98 -0.92
C ARG A 65 7.71 -3.13 -2.17
N SER A 66 7.91 -3.76 -3.34
CA SER A 66 8.07 -3.04 -4.60
C SER A 66 6.84 -2.19 -4.95
N VAL A 67 5.63 -2.73 -4.73
CA VAL A 67 4.40 -2.02 -5.05
C VAL A 67 4.09 -0.93 -4.04
N LEU A 68 4.31 -1.17 -2.74
CA LEU A 68 4.21 -0.08 -1.75
C LEU A 68 5.20 1.04 -2.07
N ALA A 69 6.46 0.71 -2.40
CA ALA A 69 7.46 1.71 -2.77
C ALA A 69 7.04 2.51 -4.01
N SER A 70 6.45 1.87 -5.01
CA SER A 70 5.90 2.54 -6.19
C SER A 70 4.75 3.50 -5.83
N ILE A 71 3.82 3.06 -4.97
CA ILE A 71 2.72 3.89 -4.49
C ILE A 71 3.24 5.10 -3.71
N ASP A 72 4.19 4.90 -2.80
CA ASP A 72 4.78 5.98 -2.00
C ASP A 72 5.48 7.01 -2.89
N GLN A 73 6.22 6.56 -3.91
CA GLN A 73 6.88 7.44 -4.86
C GLN A 73 5.87 8.25 -5.67
N ILE A 74 4.79 7.63 -6.17
CA ILE A 74 3.73 8.33 -6.90
C ILE A 74 3.02 9.33 -5.98
N GLY A 75 2.72 8.95 -4.74
CA GLY A 75 2.07 9.80 -3.75
C GLY A 75 2.90 11.05 -3.40
N LEU A 76 4.22 10.90 -3.31
CA LEU A 76 5.13 12.03 -3.08
C LEU A 76 5.09 13.04 -4.24
N GLU A 77 5.15 12.57 -5.49
CA GLU A 77 5.03 13.42 -6.67
C GLU A 77 3.64 14.06 -6.80
N LEU A 78 2.59 13.35 -6.37
CA LEU A 78 1.23 13.87 -6.32
C LEU A 78 1.11 15.04 -5.33
N SER A 79 1.72 14.91 -4.15
CA SER A 79 1.79 15.98 -3.15
C SER A 79 2.54 17.21 -3.68
N ARG A 80 3.69 17.00 -4.34
CA ARG A 80 4.48 18.08 -4.96
C ARG A 80 3.69 18.83 -6.03
N THR A 81 3.06 18.11 -6.95
CA THR A 81 2.25 18.72 -8.02
C THR A 81 1.03 19.45 -7.47
N GLY A 82 0.36 18.88 -6.45
CA GLY A 82 -0.76 19.55 -5.76
C GLY A 82 -0.33 20.87 -5.10
N ASN A 83 0.85 20.90 -4.49
CA ASN A 83 1.40 22.14 -3.93
C ASN A 83 1.70 23.19 -5.01
N ASN A 84 2.28 22.80 -6.14
CA ASN A 84 2.54 23.70 -7.26
C ASN A 84 1.24 24.29 -7.83
N ILE A 85 0.22 23.45 -8.04
CA ILE A 85 -1.12 23.87 -8.49
C ILE A 85 -1.70 24.91 -7.52
N ASN A 86 -1.63 24.65 -6.22
CA ASN A 86 -2.14 25.56 -5.20
C ASN A 86 -1.38 26.91 -5.19
N GLN A 87 -0.05 26.88 -5.34
CA GLN A 87 0.76 28.10 -5.43
C GLN A 87 0.39 28.92 -6.67
N LEU A 88 0.24 28.28 -7.83
CA LEU A 88 -0.16 28.93 -9.07
C LEU A 88 -1.58 29.51 -8.97
N ALA A 89 -2.51 28.80 -8.32
CA ALA A 89 -3.86 29.31 -8.08
C ALA A 89 -3.85 30.54 -7.16
N LYS A 90 -3.08 30.52 -6.07
CA LYS A 90 -2.90 31.70 -5.20
C LYS A 90 -2.32 32.89 -5.96
N TYR A 91 -1.30 32.65 -6.79
CA TYR A 91 -0.69 33.70 -7.59
C TYR A 91 -1.64 34.26 -8.66
N ALA A 92 -2.40 33.39 -9.34
CA ALA A 92 -3.43 33.81 -10.28
C ALA A 92 -4.50 34.68 -9.61
N ASN A 93 -4.91 34.35 -8.38
CA ASN A 93 -5.86 35.15 -7.61
C ASN A 93 -5.31 36.54 -7.25
N ILE A 94 -4.01 36.66 -6.96
CA ILE A 94 -3.36 37.95 -6.71
C ILE A 94 -3.36 38.80 -7.99
N LEU A 95 -2.96 38.23 -9.12
CA LEU A 95 -2.94 38.93 -10.41
C LEU A 95 -4.35 39.35 -10.85
N ASN A 96 -5.35 38.50 -10.63
CA ASN A 96 -6.74 38.82 -10.95
C ASN A 96 -7.26 40.02 -10.14
N LYS A 97 -6.89 40.13 -8.85
CA LYS A 97 -7.21 41.32 -8.04
C LYS A 97 -6.57 42.59 -8.60
N GLN A 98 -5.42 42.47 -9.26
CA GLN A 98 -4.73 43.55 -9.96
C GLN A 98 -5.27 43.78 -11.38
N ARG A 99 -6.31 43.03 -11.81
CA ARG A 99 -6.86 43.00 -13.18
C ARG A 99 -5.82 42.64 -14.24
N VAL A 100 -4.78 41.91 -13.86
CA VAL A 100 -3.75 41.40 -14.77
C VAL A 100 -4.05 39.94 -15.06
N LEU A 101 -4.22 39.61 -16.35
CA LEU A 101 -4.28 38.22 -16.79
C LEU A 101 -2.90 37.82 -17.33
N SER A 102 -2.29 36.78 -16.78
CA SER A 102 -0.98 36.28 -17.23
C SER A 102 -1.16 34.94 -17.97
N PRO A 103 -1.03 34.91 -19.31
CA PRO A 103 -1.04 33.68 -20.09
C PRO A 103 0.03 32.67 -19.62
N VAL A 104 1.16 33.17 -19.12
CA VAL A 104 2.25 32.34 -18.59
C VAL A 104 1.78 31.50 -17.39
N ILE A 105 0.96 32.07 -16.51
CA ILE A 105 0.42 31.36 -15.35
C ILE A 105 -0.59 30.30 -15.80
N PHE A 106 -1.43 30.62 -16.77
CA PHE A 106 -2.37 29.64 -17.33
C PHE A 106 -1.65 28.44 -17.97
N THR A 107 -0.61 28.69 -18.76
CA THR A 107 0.20 27.62 -19.38
C THR A 107 0.88 26.75 -18.34
N ARG A 108 1.48 27.37 -17.31
CA ARG A 108 2.12 26.63 -16.20
C ARG A 108 1.10 25.81 -15.41
N TYR A 109 -0.06 26.38 -15.12
CA TYR A 109 -1.13 25.72 -14.39
C TYR A 109 -1.65 24.49 -15.14
N SER A 110 -1.90 24.64 -16.45
CA SER A 110 -2.34 23.54 -17.32
C SER A 110 -1.31 22.40 -17.33
N LYS A 111 -0.03 22.73 -17.44
CA LYS A 111 1.05 21.74 -17.40
C LYS A 111 1.10 20.96 -16.08
N GLU A 112 0.96 21.64 -14.94
CA GLU A 112 0.96 20.96 -13.63
C GLU A 112 -0.30 20.10 -13.43
N LEU A 113 -1.45 20.53 -13.97
CA LEU A 113 -2.67 19.72 -13.97
C LEU A 113 -2.52 18.45 -14.81
N ASP A 114 -1.93 18.54 -16.01
CA ASP A 114 -1.67 17.38 -16.85
C ASP A 114 -0.74 16.38 -16.15
N LYS A 115 0.32 16.88 -15.51
CA LYS A 115 1.23 16.05 -14.70
C LYS A 115 0.48 15.38 -13.55
N HIS A 116 -0.36 16.12 -12.83
CA HIS A 116 -1.14 15.59 -11.71
C HIS A 116 -2.14 14.51 -12.16
N SER A 117 -2.83 14.73 -13.28
CA SER A 117 -3.76 13.77 -13.88
C SER A 117 -3.07 12.45 -14.28
N LEU A 118 -1.88 12.55 -14.88
CA LEU A 118 -1.07 11.38 -15.23
C LEU A 118 -0.66 10.58 -13.98
N LEU A 119 -0.23 11.27 -12.93
CA LEU A 119 0.14 10.64 -11.66
C LEU A 119 -1.06 9.92 -11.00
N LEU A 120 -2.25 10.53 -11.00
CA LEU A 120 -3.48 9.88 -10.52
C LEU A 120 -3.81 8.62 -11.33
N LYS A 121 -3.64 8.67 -12.66
CA LYS A 121 -3.85 7.50 -13.52
C LYS A 121 -2.90 6.36 -13.17
N ASN A 122 -1.62 6.68 -12.97
CA ASN A 122 -0.60 5.69 -12.60
C ASN A 122 -0.87 5.08 -11.23
N LEU A 123 -1.25 5.91 -10.24
CA LEU A 123 -1.65 5.44 -8.91
C LEU A 123 -2.82 4.45 -9.00
N ASN A 124 -3.84 4.78 -9.78
CA ASN A 124 -5.00 3.90 -9.99
C ASN A 124 -4.61 2.56 -10.64
N LEU A 125 -3.63 2.55 -11.55
CA LEU A 125 -3.13 1.31 -12.14
C LEU A 125 -2.42 0.45 -11.11
N GLU A 126 -1.58 1.02 -10.26
CA GLU A 126 -0.91 0.27 -9.18
C GLU A 126 -1.91 -0.29 -8.15
N ILE A 127 -2.91 0.50 -7.77
CA ILE A 127 -3.99 0.04 -6.89
C ILE A 127 -4.80 -1.09 -7.56
N LYS A 128 -5.12 -0.97 -8.85
CA LYS A 128 -5.84 -2.03 -9.59
C LYS A 128 -5.04 -3.33 -9.64
N LYS A 129 -3.71 -3.26 -9.77
CA LYS A 129 -2.86 -4.45 -9.67
C LYS A 129 -3.08 -5.12 -8.32
N ILE A 130 -2.99 -4.39 -7.20
CA ILE A 130 -3.23 -4.95 -5.86
C ILE A 130 -4.63 -5.59 -5.75
N LEU A 131 -5.68 -4.89 -6.18
CA LEU A 131 -7.05 -5.37 -6.07
C LEU A 131 -7.31 -6.66 -6.86
N LYS A 132 -6.75 -6.77 -8.08
CA LYS A 132 -6.85 -8.00 -8.88
C LYS A 132 -6.22 -9.19 -8.16
N LEU A 133 -5.17 -8.95 -7.39
CA LEU A 133 -4.44 -9.97 -6.65
C LEU A 133 -5.14 -10.35 -5.33
N MET A 134 -5.90 -9.43 -4.73
CA MET A 134 -6.67 -9.70 -3.51
C MET A 134 -8.04 -10.36 -3.77
N GLY A 135 -8.57 -10.20 -4.98
CA GLY A 135 -9.88 -10.74 -5.38
C GLY A 135 -9.83 -12.02 -6.23
N SER A 136 -8.64 -12.64 -6.37
CA SER A 136 -8.45 -13.94 -7.05
C SER A 136 -8.27 -15.06 -6.04
#